data_AF-A0A2D7U9R1-F1
#
_entry.id   AF-A0A2D7U9R1-F1
#
_cell.length_a   1.000
_cell.length_b   1.000
_cell.length_c   1.000
_cell.angle_alpha   90.00
_cell.angle_beta   90.00
_cell.angle_gamma   90.00
#
_symmetry.space_group_name_H-M   'P 1'
#
loop_
_entity.id
_entity.type
_entity.pdbx_description
1 polymer ?
#
loop_
_entity_poly.entity_id
_entity_poly.type
_entity_poly.pdbx_seq_one_letter_code
_entity_poly.pdbx_strand_id
1 'polypeptide(L)'
;MNSPSESPEDTAPPLASLMGVGGLIPFFVCAGVAHSGVAPWAGLALIISGVYGAVILSFVGAVHWGLAMQGDRSQRWFLWSVVPALYAWPPIVFLDSRTALLALVPGFLICWSVDRRATAAGLIPPWYMRLRHMLTLGAAMGLAAASLAPPPYHHG
;
A
#
# COMPACT_ATOMS: atom_id res chain seq x y z
N MET A 1 -18.05 -5.93 35.09
CA MET A 1 -16.99 -5.96 34.06
C MET A 1 -17.27 -4.83 33.11
N ASN A 2 -16.64 -3.67 33.33
CA ASN A 2 -16.75 -2.54 32.42
C ASN A 2 -15.84 -2.82 31.22
N SER A 3 -16.41 -2.90 30.02
CA SER A 3 -15.65 -2.82 28.78
C SER A 3 -14.81 -1.54 28.83
N PRO A 4 -13.51 -1.55 28.47
CA PRO A 4 -12.75 -0.32 28.38
C PRO A 4 -13.42 0.56 27.34
N SER A 5 -13.93 1.72 27.78
CA SER A 5 -14.46 2.75 26.90
C SER A 5 -13.31 3.24 26.01
N GLU A 6 -13.27 2.81 24.75
CA GLU A 6 -12.36 3.38 23.75
C GLU A 6 -12.58 4.90 23.75
N SER A 7 -11.56 5.66 24.16
CA SER A 7 -11.58 7.11 24.08
C SER A 7 -11.75 7.53 22.62
N PRO A 8 -12.47 8.63 22.31
CA PRO A 8 -12.67 9.11 20.93
C PRO A 8 -11.38 9.28 20.12
N GLU A 9 -10.22 9.42 20.78
CA GLU A 9 -8.89 9.50 20.18
C GLU A 9 -8.36 8.19 19.56
N ASP A 10 -8.90 7.02 19.94
CA ASP A 10 -8.46 5.71 19.43
C ASP A 10 -9.17 5.28 18.13
N THR A 11 -10.18 6.03 17.72
CA THR A 11 -10.98 5.72 16.54
C THR A 11 -10.53 6.58 15.37
N ALA A 12 -10.20 5.93 14.25
CA ALA A 12 -9.81 6.64 13.04
C ALA A 12 -10.97 7.52 12.54
N PRO A 13 -10.71 8.76 12.07
CA PRO A 13 -11.75 9.59 11.47
C PRO A 13 -12.50 8.82 10.37
N PRO A 14 -13.84 8.86 10.31
CA PRO A 14 -14.63 8.03 9.39
C PRO A 14 -14.20 8.20 7.93
N LEU A 15 -13.87 9.43 7.55
CA LEU A 15 -13.39 9.74 6.20
C LEU A 15 -12.01 9.12 5.92
N ALA A 16 -11.10 9.11 6.90
CA ALA A 16 -9.78 8.49 6.75
C ALA A 16 -9.89 6.97 6.56
N SER A 17 -10.77 6.32 7.33
CA SER A 17 -11.06 4.89 7.18
C SER A 17 -11.72 4.59 5.84
N LEU A 18 -12.73 5.39 5.44
CA LEU A 18 -13.43 5.22 4.17
C LEU A 18 -12.48 5.37 2.98
N MET A 19 -11.67 6.42 2.96
CA MET A 19 -10.71 6.66 1.88
C MET A 19 -9.59 5.63 1.88
N GLY A 20 -9.12 5.22 3.06
CA GLY A 20 -8.13 4.16 3.20
C GLY A 20 -8.62 2.83 2.62
N VAL A 21 -9.78 2.34 3.09
CA VAL A 21 -10.37 1.08 2.63
C VAL A 21 -10.79 1.17 1.17
N GLY A 22 -11.31 2.32 0.74
CA GLY A 22 -11.62 2.58 -0.67
C GLY A 22 -10.39 2.45 -1.59
N GLY A 23 -9.21 2.81 -1.07
CA GLY A 23 -7.93 2.60 -1.77
C GLY A 23 -7.58 1.13 -2.04
N LEU A 24 -8.26 0.15 -1.44
CA LEU A 24 -8.07 -1.26 -1.76
C LEU A 24 -8.85 -1.73 -2.99
N ILE A 25 -9.87 -0.98 -3.40
CA ILE A 25 -10.76 -1.37 -4.51
C ILE A 25 -9.96 -1.64 -5.80
N PRO A 26 -9.04 -0.76 -6.26
CA PRO A 26 -8.34 -1.01 -7.52
C PRO A 26 -7.46 -2.27 -7.49
N PHE A 27 -6.87 -2.62 -6.34
CA PHE A 27 -6.07 -3.84 -6.21
C PHE A 27 -6.91 -5.09 -6.44
N PHE A 28 -8.08 -5.17 -5.79
CA PHE A 28 -8.96 -6.34 -5.90
C PHE A 28 -9.67 -6.40 -7.25
N VAL A 29 -10.08 -5.26 -7.82
CA VAL A 29 -10.64 -5.21 -9.18
C VAL A 29 -9.61 -5.68 -10.20
N CYS A 30 -8.38 -5.16 -10.14
CA CYS A 30 -7.33 -5.59 -11.07
C CYS A 30 -6.97 -7.07 -10.86
N ALA A 31 -6.93 -7.56 -9.62
CA ALA A 31 -6.74 -8.98 -9.36
C ALA A 31 -7.84 -9.83 -9.99
N GLY A 32 -9.12 -9.45 -9.88
CA GLY A 32 -10.22 -10.16 -10.53
C GLY A 32 -10.12 -10.14 -12.06
N VAL A 33 -9.84 -8.98 -12.66
CA VAL A 33 -9.69 -8.83 -14.12
C VAL A 33 -8.47 -9.61 -14.63
N ALA A 34 -7.38 -9.68 -13.87
CA ALA A 34 -6.21 -10.50 -14.21
C ALA A 34 -6.59 -11.99 -14.36
N HIS A 35 -7.58 -12.47 -13.60
CA HIS A 35 -8.09 -13.85 -13.68
C HIS A 35 -9.22 -14.05 -14.69
N SER A 36 -9.59 -13.03 -15.47
CA SER A 36 -10.63 -13.16 -16.52
C SER A 36 -10.24 -14.14 -17.63
N GLY A 37 -8.94 -14.41 -17.77
CA GLY A 37 -8.37 -15.27 -18.82
C GLY A 37 -8.28 -14.62 -20.20
N VAL A 38 -8.87 -13.44 -20.39
CA VAL A 38 -8.80 -12.70 -21.64
C VAL A 38 -7.50 -11.90 -21.73
N ALA A 39 -6.64 -12.22 -22.69
CA ALA A 39 -5.27 -11.73 -22.78
C ALA A 39 -5.06 -10.21 -22.64
N PRO A 40 -5.72 -9.35 -23.45
CA PRO A 40 -5.52 -7.91 -23.35
C PRO A 40 -5.93 -7.34 -21.99
N TRP A 41 -7.04 -7.82 -21.43
CA TRP A 41 -7.55 -7.34 -20.14
C TRP A 41 -6.66 -7.79 -18.98
N ALA A 42 -6.18 -9.04 -19.01
CA ALA A 42 -5.30 -9.56 -17.99
C ALA A 42 -3.96 -8.79 -17.95
N GLY A 43 -3.33 -8.57 -19.12
CA GLY A 43 -2.10 -7.79 -19.21
C GLY A 43 -2.25 -6.35 -18.71
N LEU A 44 -3.34 -5.68 -19.12
CA LEU A 44 -3.64 -4.32 -18.69
C LEU A 44 -3.87 -4.24 -17.18
N ALA A 45 -4.59 -5.21 -16.61
CA ALA A 45 -4.85 -5.25 -15.17
C ALA A 45 -3.58 -5.38 -14.33
N LEU A 46 -2.59 -6.17 -14.77
CA LEU A 46 -1.29 -6.28 -14.11
C LEU A 46 -0.54 -4.94 -14.11
N ILE A 47 -0.51 -4.26 -15.26
CA ILE A 47 0.14 -2.96 -15.41
C ILE A 47 -0.53 -1.91 -14.51
N ILE A 48 -1.87 -1.80 -14.57
CA ILE A 48 -2.63 -0.86 -13.76
C ILE A 48 -2.41 -1.12 -12.27
N SER A 49 -2.46 -2.39 -11.84
CA SER A 49 -2.22 -2.78 -10.44
C SER A 49 -0.82 -2.38 -9.97
N GLY A 50 0.20 -2.58 -10.81
CA GLY A 50 1.58 -2.19 -10.51
C GLY A 50 1.73 -0.67 -10.37
N VAL A 51 1.26 0.09 -11.35
CA VAL A 51 1.33 1.55 -11.34
C VAL A 51 0.58 2.11 -10.13
N TYR A 52 -0.63 1.61 -9.85
CA TYR A 52 -1.41 2.01 -8.70
C TYR A 52 -0.71 1.66 -7.38
N GLY A 53 -0.11 0.47 -7.29
CA GLY A 53 0.70 0.05 -6.16
C GLY A 53 1.86 1.00 -5.87
N ALA A 54 2.57 1.45 -6.91
CA ALA A 54 3.65 2.43 -6.78
C ALA A 54 3.15 3.81 -6.32
N VAL A 55 2.00 4.26 -6.80
CA VAL A 55 1.36 5.52 -6.35
C VAL A 55 1.01 5.45 -4.87
N ILE A 56 0.36 4.37 -4.43
CA ILE A 56 0.00 4.19 -3.02
C ILE A 56 1.25 4.08 -2.14
N LEU A 57 2.27 3.35 -2.58
CA LEU A 57 3.53 3.25 -1.83
C LEU A 57 4.23 4.61 -1.69
N SER A 58 4.18 5.44 -2.74
CA SER A 58 4.70 6.81 -2.71
C SER A 58 3.91 7.71 -1.76
N PHE A 59 2.57 7.61 -1.78
CA PHE A 59 1.70 8.36 -0.87
C PHE A 59 2.01 8.06 0.61
N VAL A 60 2.29 6.81 0.94
CA VAL A 60 2.69 6.39 2.29
C VAL A 60 3.99 7.04 2.73
N GLY A 61 4.98 7.11 1.83
CA GLY A 61 6.20 7.85 2.08
C GLY A 61 5.90 9.31 2.40
N ALA A 62 5.10 9.97 1.55
CA ALA A 62 4.76 11.38 1.67
C ALA A 62 4.10 11.77 3.02
N VAL A 63 3.35 10.87 3.66
CA VAL A 63 2.79 11.10 5.01
C VAL A 63 3.89 11.49 6.01
N HIS A 64 5.06 10.88 5.93
CA HIS A 64 6.18 11.17 6.84
C HIS A 64 6.78 12.55 6.63
N TRP A 65 6.74 13.07 5.39
CA TRP A 65 7.15 14.45 5.11
C TRP A 65 6.20 15.41 5.84
N GLY A 66 4.88 15.23 5.68
CA GLY A 66 3.89 16.08 6.32
C GLY A 66 3.98 16.04 7.84
N LEU A 67 4.24 14.86 8.42
CA LEU A 67 4.48 14.73 9.85
C LEU A 67 5.79 15.38 10.31
N ALA A 68 6.85 15.36 9.48
CA ALA A 68 8.13 16.00 9.80
C ALA A 68 8.05 17.54 9.77
N MET A 69 7.13 18.12 8.98
CA MET A 69 6.90 19.56 8.94
C MET A 69 6.33 20.14 10.25
N GLN A 70 5.86 19.29 11.17
CA GLN A 70 5.35 19.73 12.48
C GLN A 70 6.47 20.16 13.45
N GLY A 71 7.75 20.09 13.06
CA GLY A 71 8.88 20.69 13.78
C GLY A 71 9.57 19.78 14.80
N ASP A 72 8.88 18.78 15.34
CA ASP A 72 9.40 17.94 16.43
C ASP A 72 10.10 16.64 15.97
N ARG A 73 10.54 16.55 14.71
CA ARG A 73 11.04 15.30 14.12
C ARG A 73 12.42 15.41 13.49
N SER A 74 13.17 14.31 13.57
CA SER A 74 14.46 14.16 12.91
C SER A 74 14.38 14.39 11.40
N GLN A 75 15.37 15.07 10.82
CA GLN A 75 15.50 15.27 9.36
C GLN A 75 15.50 13.96 8.57
N ARG A 76 15.85 12.83 9.21
CA ARG A 76 15.80 11.49 8.59
C ARG A 76 14.41 11.13 8.06
N TRP A 77 13.35 11.71 8.62
CA TRP A 77 11.97 11.47 8.16
C TRP A 77 11.68 12.11 6.79
N PHE A 78 12.34 13.21 6.44
CA PHE A 78 12.27 13.75 5.07
C PHE A 78 12.91 12.80 4.08
N LEU A 79 14.10 12.26 4.40
CA LEU A 79 14.74 11.26 3.54
C LEU A 79 13.85 10.02 3.40
N TRP A 80 13.32 9.52 4.52
CA TRP A 80 12.42 8.37 4.50
C TRP A 80 11.18 8.59 3.65
N SER A 81 10.64 9.80 3.59
CA SER A 81 9.43 10.07 2.81
C SER A 81 9.60 9.86 1.30
N VAL A 82 10.83 9.95 0.79
CA VAL A 82 11.17 9.80 -0.63
C VAL A 82 11.57 8.37 -0.97
N VAL A 83 12.14 7.63 -0.02
CA VAL A 83 12.65 6.26 -0.22
C VAL A 83 11.59 5.30 -0.80
N PRO A 84 10.33 5.26 -0.32
CA PRO A 84 9.29 4.40 -0.89
C PRO A 84 9.00 4.67 -2.36
N ALA A 85 8.99 5.94 -2.78
CA ALA A 85 8.77 6.31 -4.18
C ALA A 85 9.95 5.88 -5.06
N LEU A 86 11.18 6.10 -4.59
CA LEU A 86 12.40 5.66 -5.28
C LEU A 86 12.53 4.13 -5.33
N TYR A 87 12.00 3.43 -4.33
CA TYR A 87 11.95 1.97 -4.32
C TYR A 87 10.90 1.43 -5.30
N ALA A 88 9.73 2.08 -5.40
CA ALA A 88 8.63 1.61 -6.24
C ALA A 88 8.90 1.79 -7.74
N TRP A 89 9.66 2.82 -8.12
CA TRP A 89 9.89 3.18 -9.52
C TRP A 89 10.66 2.12 -10.34
N PRO A 90 11.84 1.61 -9.91
CA PRO A 90 12.60 0.64 -10.70
C PRO A 90 11.84 -0.66 -11.01
N PRO A 91 11.13 -1.30 -10.06
CA PRO A 91 10.31 -2.47 -10.35
C PRO A 91 9.30 -2.25 -11.47
N ILE A 92 8.64 -1.09 -11.50
CA ILE A 92 7.62 -0.76 -12.50
C ILE A 92 8.23 -0.51 -13.89
N VAL A 93 9.44 0.03 -13.95
CA VAL A 93 10.08 0.40 -15.22
C VAL A 93 10.86 -0.75 -15.84
N PHE A 94 11.55 -1.55 -15.02
CA PHE A 94 12.57 -2.49 -15.50
C PHE A 94 12.16 -3.96 -15.41
N LEU A 95 11.13 -4.31 -14.63
CA LEU A 95 10.70 -5.70 -14.45
C LEU A 95 9.45 -6.00 -15.26
N ASP A 96 9.21 -7.27 -15.53
CA ASP A 96 7.93 -7.72 -16.07
C ASP A 96 6.80 -7.43 -15.06
N SER A 97 5.57 -7.28 -15.55
CA SER A 97 4.44 -6.85 -14.72
C SER A 97 4.20 -7.75 -13.49
N ARG A 98 4.49 -9.05 -13.55
CA ARG A 98 4.26 -9.96 -12.42
C ARG A 98 5.35 -9.81 -11.37
N THR A 99 6.62 -9.80 -11.80
CA THR A 99 7.74 -9.59 -10.90
C THR A 99 7.70 -8.19 -10.28
N ALA A 100 7.26 -7.18 -11.02
CA ALA A 100 7.04 -5.83 -10.51
C ALA A 100 6.04 -5.81 -9.34
N LEU A 101 4.89 -6.48 -9.47
CA LEU A 101 3.89 -6.58 -8.39
C LEU A 101 4.47 -7.25 -7.14
N LEU A 102 5.20 -8.36 -7.32
CA LEU A 102 5.85 -9.08 -6.23
C LEU A 102 6.93 -8.23 -5.54
N ALA A 103 7.68 -7.44 -6.30
CA ALA A 103 8.71 -6.54 -5.78
C ALA A 103 8.12 -5.35 -4.99
N LEU A 104 6.88 -4.94 -5.25
CA LEU A 104 6.21 -3.89 -4.46
C LEU A 104 5.79 -4.37 -3.06
N VAL A 105 5.46 -5.66 -2.90
CA VAL A 105 5.06 -6.25 -1.60
C VAL A 105 6.07 -5.97 -0.47
N PRO A 106 7.38 -6.28 -0.61
CA PRO A 106 8.35 -5.94 0.42
C PRO A 106 8.46 -4.42 0.66
N GLY A 107 8.26 -3.58 -0.35
CA GLY A 107 8.20 -2.12 -0.15
C GLY A 107 7.09 -1.70 0.81
N PHE A 108 5.89 -2.28 0.65
CA PHE A 108 4.78 -2.09 1.58
C PHE A 108 5.10 -2.60 2.99
N LEU A 109 5.71 -3.78 3.11
CA LEU A 109 6.09 -4.37 4.41
C LEU A 109 7.17 -3.57 5.13
N ILE A 110 8.16 -3.04 4.40
CA ILE A 110 9.20 -2.16 4.97
C ILE A 110 8.56 -0.88 5.50
N CYS A 111 7.69 -0.24 4.72
CA CYS A 111 6.96 0.94 5.19
C CYS A 111 6.14 0.64 6.44
N TRP A 112 5.39 -0.46 6.44
CA TRP A 112 4.64 -0.92 7.60
C TRP A 112 5.53 -1.15 8.83
N SER A 113 6.73 -1.72 8.65
CA SER A 113 7.67 -1.89 9.75
C SER A 113 8.21 -0.55 10.28
N VAL A 114 8.41 0.44 9.42
CA VAL A 114 8.83 1.78 9.84
C VAL A 114 7.69 2.50 10.57
N ASP A 115 6.46 2.43 10.04
CA ASP A 115 5.26 2.96 10.69
C ASP A 115 5.09 2.35 12.09
N ARG A 116 5.27 1.03 12.23
CA ARG A 116 5.19 0.34 13.52
C ARG A 116 6.22 0.85 14.53
N ARG A 117 7.45 1.11 14.08
CA ARG A 117 8.51 1.67 14.94
C ARG A 117 8.19 3.11 15.33
N ALA A 118 7.63 3.89 14.40
CA ALA A 118 7.20 5.26 14.67
C ALA A 118 6.05 5.30 15.68
N THR A 119 5.06 4.41 15.55
CA THR A 119 3.98 4.25 16.53
C THR A 119 4.50 3.84 17.91
N ALA A 120 5.44 2.89 17.97
CA ALA A 120 6.06 2.48 19.25
C ALA A 120 6.84 3.63 19.91
N ALA A 121 7.36 4.58 19.13
CA ALA A 121 8.00 5.80 19.60
C ALA A 121 7.01 6.95 19.90
N GLY A 122 5.70 6.71 19.82
CA GLY A 122 4.66 7.73 20.06
C GLY A 122 4.51 8.77 18.94
N LEU A 123 5.15 8.57 17.79
CA LEU A 123 5.15 9.54 16.68
C LEU A 123 3.94 9.39 15.75
N ILE A 124 3.24 8.26 15.79
CA ILE A 124 2.09 7.99 14.94
C ILE A 124 0.98 7.43 15.83
N PRO A 125 -0.27 7.93 15.74
CA PRO A 125 -1.34 7.47 16.60
C PRO A 125 -1.70 5.99 16.33
N PRO A 126 -2.15 5.24 17.35
CA PRO A 126 -2.46 3.82 17.22
C PRO A 126 -3.52 3.50 16.16
N TRP A 127 -4.53 4.36 15.99
CA TRP A 127 -5.58 4.18 14.98
C TRP A 127 -5.02 4.14 13.55
N TYR A 128 -4.00 4.96 13.27
CA TYR A 128 -3.36 5.00 11.96
C TYR A 128 -2.64 3.68 11.70
N MET A 129 -1.96 3.14 12.72
CA MET A 129 -1.26 1.86 12.59
C MET A 129 -2.22 0.69 12.36
N ARG A 130 -3.38 0.67 13.04
CA ARG A 130 -4.44 -0.33 12.82
C ARG A 130 -4.96 -0.28 11.39
N LEU A 131 -5.28 0.91 10.89
CA LEU A 131 -5.68 1.12 9.51
C LEU A 131 -4.58 0.67 8.54
N ARG A 132 -3.34 1.12 8.77
CA ARG A 132 -2.17 0.81 7.96
C ARG A 132 -1.93 -0.70 7.84
N HIS A 133 -2.11 -1.44 8.92
CA HIS A 133 -1.99 -2.90 8.90
C HIS A 133 -3.01 -3.55 7.97
N MET A 134 -4.30 -3.18 8.07
CA MET A 134 -5.34 -3.68 7.18
C MET A 134 -5.08 -3.33 5.72
N LEU A 135 -4.67 -2.08 5.44
CA LEU A 135 -4.39 -1.63 4.08
C LEU A 135 -3.15 -2.30 3.47
N THR A 136 -2.09 -2.48 4.27
CA THR A 136 -0.85 -3.14 3.80
C THR A 136 -1.13 -4.60 3.48
N LEU A 137 -1.87 -5.30 4.34
CA LEU A 137 -2.28 -6.69 4.08
C LEU A 137 -3.18 -6.78 2.85
N GLY A 138 -4.19 -5.91 2.74
CA GLY A 138 -5.09 -5.87 1.58
C GLY A 138 -4.35 -5.62 0.27
N ALA A 139 -3.45 -4.63 0.23
CA ALA A 139 -2.64 -4.32 -0.93
C ALA A 139 -1.69 -5.47 -1.28
N ALA A 140 -0.99 -6.04 -0.29
CA ALA A 140 -0.10 -7.18 -0.51
C ALA A 140 -0.85 -8.40 -1.06
N MET A 141 -2.03 -8.72 -0.51
CA MET A 141 -2.88 -9.80 -1.01
C MET A 141 -3.37 -9.52 -2.44
N GLY A 142 -3.82 -8.30 -2.73
CA GLY A 142 -4.27 -7.93 -4.08
C GLY A 142 -3.16 -7.98 -5.12
N LEU A 143 -1.96 -7.49 -4.78
CA LEU A 143 -0.75 -7.57 -5.62
C LEU A 143 -0.35 -9.03 -5.87
N ALA A 144 -0.28 -9.84 -4.80
CA ALA A 144 0.06 -11.25 -4.90
C ALA A 144 -0.97 -12.02 -5.74
N ALA A 145 -2.27 -11.82 -5.48
CA ALA A 145 -3.33 -12.43 -6.25
C ALA A 145 -3.22 -12.07 -7.74
N ALA A 146 -3.09 -10.78 -8.08
CA ALA A 146 -2.89 -10.36 -9.47
C ALA A 146 -1.66 -11.04 -10.11
N SER A 147 -0.54 -11.10 -9.39
CA SER A 147 0.71 -11.72 -9.89
C SER A 147 0.58 -13.22 -10.16
N LEU A 148 -0.35 -13.91 -9.50
CA LEU A 148 -0.59 -15.36 -9.63
C LEU A 148 -1.61 -15.71 -10.72
N ALA A 149 -2.19 -14.73 -11.41
CA ALA A 149 -3.16 -14.98 -12.46
C ALA A 149 -2.60 -15.93 -13.55
N PRO A 150 -3.34 -16.91 -14.08
CA PRO A 150 -2.81 -17.78 -15.12
C PRO A 150 -2.44 -16.99 -16.39
N PRO A 151 -1.47 -17.47 -17.20
CA PRO A 151 -1.26 -16.89 -18.52
C PRO A 151 -2.57 -17.00 -19.33
N PRO A 152 -2.95 -15.93 -20.04
CA PRO A 152 -4.22 -15.90 -20.74
C PRO A 152 -4.25 -16.88 -21.91
N TYR A 153 -5.44 -17.36 -22.26
CA TYR A 153 -5.62 -18.23 -23.42
C TYR A 153 -5.49 -17.41 -24.72
N HIS A 154 -4.70 -17.91 -25.67
CA HIS A 154 -4.68 -17.36 -27.01
C HIS A 154 -5.87 -17.95 -27.78
N HIS A 155 -6.95 -17.18 -27.93
CA HIS A 155 -7.92 -17.46 -28.99
C HIS A 155 -7.24 -17.07 -30.31
N GLY A 156 -6.69 -18.07 -31.00
CA GLY A 156 -6.23 -17.96 -32.38
C GLY A 156 -7.40 -17.86 -33.35
#